data_AF-A0A061QN65-F1
#
_entry.id   AF-A0A061QN65-F1
#
_cell.length_a   1.000
_cell.length_b   1.000
_cell.length_c   1.000
_cell.angle_alpha   90.00
_cell.angle_beta   90.00
_cell.angle_gamma   90.00
#
_symmetry.space_group_name_H-M   'P 1'
#
loop_
_entity.id
_entity.type
_entity.pdbx_description
1 polymer ?
#
loop_
_entity_poly.entity_id
_entity_poly.type
_entity_poly.pdbx_seq_one_letter_code
_entity_poly.pdbx_strand_id
1 'polypeptide(L)'
;MSLLWTNRHSISRFRLEKLVRAEVSPRALSATLSFRTLGVFPQGCQIYPQQRRSFSCPSVSASGHYSSVFELADQLRSLDADSSFDVSCLKELFDIQKLDTAVYQTQILKDRYKAPSVQAVVSVTNKLTLEQTWYNKVRSGKPQNFTSTPGDSCADPTDGGARCDFCDWWNLTADDAIGRVERDHCVSASNLFKYCAPYHGLLVFKRHDPLDFDEELLADLMSCTSEWVRRAAVKAGGRA
;
A
#
# COMPACT_ATOMS: atom_id res chain seq x y z
N MET A 1 -4.21 -13.50 2.78
CA MET A 1 -5.43 -13.25 1.98
C MET A 1 -6.35 -12.35 2.78
N SER A 2 -6.38 -11.07 2.43
CA SER A 2 -7.43 -10.13 2.82
C SER A 2 -7.57 -9.16 1.66
N LEU A 3 -8.65 -9.33 0.89
CA LEU A 3 -9.06 -8.40 -0.15
C LEU A 3 -9.80 -7.26 0.56
N LEU A 4 -9.08 -6.19 0.88
CA LEU A 4 -9.69 -4.95 1.35
C LEU A 4 -9.52 -3.89 0.26
N TRP A 5 -10.62 -3.67 -0.45
CA TRP A 5 -10.84 -2.49 -1.28
C TRP A 5 -11.03 -1.29 -0.35
N THR A 6 -9.95 -0.60 0.03
CA THR A 6 -10.07 0.64 0.83
C THR A 6 -10.21 1.83 -0.10
N ASN A 7 -11.46 2.18 -0.35
CA ASN A 7 -11.87 3.46 -0.93
C ASN A 7 -11.68 4.57 0.13
N ARG A 8 -10.80 5.54 -0.12
CA ARG A 8 -10.33 6.54 0.87
C ARG A 8 -11.34 7.67 1.15
N HIS A 9 -12.63 7.47 0.88
CA HIS A 9 -13.67 8.50 1.04
C HIS A 9 -14.84 8.10 1.96
N SER A 10 -14.76 6.97 2.68
CA SER A 10 -15.77 6.60 3.68
C SER A 10 -15.41 6.97 5.14
N ILE A 11 -14.30 7.67 5.40
CA ILE A 11 -13.91 8.12 6.75
C ILE A 11 -14.16 9.63 6.92
N SER A 12 -15.34 10.09 6.54
CA SER A 12 -15.76 11.49 6.78
C SER A 12 -17.25 11.61 7.06
N ARG A 13 -17.82 10.69 7.86
CA ARG A 13 -19.13 10.88 8.52
C ARG A 13 -19.40 9.80 9.58
N PHE A 14 -18.58 9.77 10.63
CA PHE A 14 -19.06 9.33 11.94
C PHE A 14 -19.02 10.53 12.89
N ARG A 15 -20.18 11.18 12.96
CA ARG A 15 -20.48 12.36 13.75
C ARG A 15 -20.66 11.91 15.21
N LEU A 16 -19.62 12.03 16.03
CA LEU A 16 -19.72 11.96 17.48
C LEU A 16 -20.23 13.31 18.02
N GLU A 17 -21.51 13.60 17.78
CA GLU A 17 -22.24 14.65 18.50
C GLU A 17 -23.21 13.98 19.46
N LYS A 18 -22.75 13.75 20.70
CA LYS A 18 -23.52 13.82 21.96
C LYS A 18 -22.63 13.34 23.11
N LEU A 19 -21.88 14.27 23.70
CA LEU A 19 -21.73 14.43 25.15
C LEU A 19 -20.79 15.61 25.41
N VAL A 20 -21.35 16.81 25.33
CA VAL A 20 -20.80 18.01 26.00
C VAL A 20 -21.82 18.41 27.04
N ARG A 21 -21.40 18.41 28.32
CA ARG A 21 -21.73 19.48 29.27
C ARG A 21 -20.82 19.37 30.48
N ALA A 22 -19.79 20.20 30.48
CA ALA A 22 -19.45 21.02 31.64
C ALA A 22 -18.60 22.19 31.12
N GLU A 23 -19.21 23.37 31.17
CA GLU A 23 -18.57 24.68 31.01
C GLU A 23 -17.41 24.83 32.00
N VAL A 24 -16.33 25.53 31.64
CA VAL A 24 -15.77 26.71 32.32
C VAL A 24 -14.74 27.37 31.39
N SER A 25 -14.74 28.71 31.36
CA SER A 25 -14.00 29.62 30.49
C SER A 25 -12.57 29.97 31.01
N PRO A 26 -11.77 30.84 30.34
CA PRO A 26 -10.32 30.67 30.17
C PRO A 26 -9.45 31.49 31.15
N ARG A 27 -8.22 31.01 31.43
CA ARG A 27 -6.99 31.81 31.59
C ARG A 27 -5.76 30.93 31.89
N ALA A 28 -4.60 31.44 31.45
CA ALA A 28 -3.22 31.15 31.86
C ALA A 28 -2.42 30.05 31.11
N LEU A 29 -1.53 30.59 30.27
CA LEU A 29 -0.27 30.12 29.71
C LEU A 29 0.57 29.13 30.54
N SER A 30 1.33 28.32 29.79
CA SER A 30 2.70 27.82 30.03
C SER A 30 2.89 26.36 30.46
N ALA A 31 3.58 25.66 29.56
CA ALA A 31 4.57 24.59 29.75
C ALA A 31 4.22 23.27 30.46
N THR A 32 4.72 22.19 29.82
CA THR A 32 4.97 20.83 30.34
C THR A 32 3.84 19.82 30.21
N LEU A 33 3.78 19.14 29.05
CA LEU A 33 2.98 17.94 28.84
C LEU A 33 3.67 16.73 29.50
N SER A 34 3.32 16.49 30.76
CA SER A 34 3.53 15.21 31.44
C SER A 34 2.26 14.37 31.25
N PHE A 35 2.33 13.33 30.42
CA PHE A 35 1.28 12.32 30.34
C PHE A 35 1.39 11.39 31.56
N ARG A 36 0.64 11.70 32.62
CA ARG A 36 0.25 10.72 33.63
C ARG A 36 -1.05 10.05 33.20
N THR A 37 -0.95 8.88 32.60
CA THR A 37 -2.06 7.93 32.52
C THR A 37 -2.35 7.41 33.93
N LEU A 38 -3.42 7.92 34.56
CA LEU A 38 -4.00 7.31 35.75
C LEU A 38 -4.82 6.09 35.32
N GLY A 39 -4.16 4.95 35.19
CA GLY A 39 -4.83 3.65 35.16
C GLY A 39 -5.11 3.19 36.58
N VAL A 40 -6.38 3.14 36.97
CA VAL A 40 -6.82 2.41 38.16
C VAL A 40 -6.76 0.93 37.79
N PHE A 41 -5.78 0.20 38.35
CA PHE A 41 -5.69 -1.26 38.24
C PHE A 41 -6.13 -1.92 39.56
N PRO A 42 -6.88 -3.04 39.51
CA PRO A 42 -7.29 -3.77 40.70
C PRO A 42 -6.08 -4.39 41.41
N GLN A 43 -6.11 -4.36 42.73
CA GLN A 43 -5.03 -4.83 43.60
C GLN A 43 -4.86 -6.36 43.45
N GLY A 44 -3.65 -6.83 43.14
CA GLY A 44 -3.34 -8.26 43.25
C GLY A 44 -2.30 -8.88 42.33
N CYS A 45 -1.49 -8.12 41.57
CA CYS A 45 -0.42 -8.73 40.77
C CYS A 45 0.93 -8.06 41.05
N GLN A 46 1.87 -8.82 41.59
CA GLN A 46 3.25 -8.39 41.83
C GLN A 46 3.89 -7.97 40.49
N ILE A 47 4.26 -6.70 40.39
CA ILE A 47 4.98 -6.14 39.26
C ILE A 47 6.42 -6.67 39.32
N TYR A 48 6.79 -7.56 38.40
CA TYR A 48 8.19 -7.81 38.08
C TYR A 48 8.85 -6.47 37.70
N PRO A 49 10.04 -6.14 38.22
CA PRO A 49 10.71 -4.89 37.88
C PRO A 49 11.03 -4.90 36.38
N GLN A 50 10.21 -4.20 35.59
CA GLN A 50 10.54 -3.78 34.24
C GLN A 50 11.75 -2.85 34.36
N GLN A 51 12.94 -3.39 34.09
CA GLN A 51 14.11 -2.59 33.76
C GLN A 51 13.71 -1.70 32.59
N ARG A 52 13.34 -0.45 32.86
CA ARG A 52 13.30 0.60 31.84
C ARG A 52 14.73 0.75 31.35
N ARG A 53 15.07 0.04 30.26
CA ARG A 53 16.20 0.46 29.44
C ARG A 53 15.81 1.82 28.87
N SER A 54 16.37 2.87 29.45
CA SER A 54 16.38 4.18 28.83
C SER A 54 17.19 4.03 27.54
N PHE A 55 16.52 3.98 26.40
CA PHE A 55 17.18 4.18 25.12
C PHE A 55 17.54 5.67 25.05
N SER A 56 18.74 6.02 25.49
CA SER A 56 19.31 7.31 25.14
C SER A 56 19.74 7.21 23.68
N CYS A 57 18.90 7.66 22.75
CA CYS A 57 19.38 7.97 21.40
C CYS A 57 20.49 9.03 21.56
N PRO A 58 21.72 8.76 21.11
CA PRO A 58 22.73 9.81 21.01
C PRO A 58 22.15 10.94 20.16
N SER A 59 22.41 12.19 20.54
CA SER A 59 22.08 13.34 19.71
C SER A 59 22.91 13.24 18.43
N VAL A 60 22.28 12.82 17.33
CA VAL A 60 22.95 12.65 16.05
C VAL A 60 23.14 14.03 15.43
N SER A 61 24.36 14.53 15.52
CA SER A 61 24.88 15.56 14.64
C SER A 61 25.52 14.89 13.42
N ALA A 62 24.69 14.43 12.48
CA ALA A 62 25.12 14.10 11.14
C ALA A 62 24.39 15.04 10.20
N SER A 63 25.13 15.70 9.31
CA SER A 63 24.61 16.48 8.18
C SER A 63 23.91 15.60 7.13
N GLY A 64 23.18 14.56 7.55
CA GLY A 64 22.66 13.44 6.75
C GLY A 64 21.17 13.57 6.48
N HIS A 65 20.80 14.45 5.56
CA HIS A 65 19.42 14.58 5.11
C HIS A 65 19.17 13.61 3.96
N TYR A 66 18.41 12.53 4.18
CA TYR A 66 17.92 11.69 3.09
C TYR A 66 16.83 12.43 2.32
N SER A 67 16.97 12.53 1.00
CA SER A 67 15.98 13.19 0.14
C SER A 67 14.73 12.32 -0.11
N SER A 68 14.85 10.99 0.07
CA SER A 68 13.75 10.04 -0.13
C SER A 68 13.98 8.70 0.57
N VAL A 69 12.90 7.94 0.76
CA VAL A 69 12.95 6.55 1.27
C VAL A 69 13.78 5.61 0.37
N PHE A 70 13.93 5.93 -0.91
CA PHE A 70 14.75 5.16 -1.84
C PHE A 70 16.24 5.33 -1.57
N GLU A 71 16.66 6.57 -1.30
CA GLU A 71 18.04 6.86 -0.93
C GLU A 71 18.41 6.21 0.40
N LEU A 72 17.50 6.28 1.37
CA LEU A 72 17.66 5.57 2.64
C LEU A 72 17.83 4.06 2.40
N ALA A 73 16.99 3.44 1.57
CA ALA A 73 17.07 2.02 1.27
C ALA A 73 18.39 1.63 0.55
N ASP A 74 18.91 2.49 -0.32
CA ASP A 74 20.20 2.29 -1.00
C ASP A 74 21.38 2.37 -0.02
N GLN A 75 21.35 3.33 0.90
CA GLN A 75 22.44 3.60 1.84
C GLN A 75 22.35 2.78 3.13
N LEU A 76 21.24 2.08 3.41
CA LEU A 76 21.06 1.33 4.65
C LEU A 76 22.16 0.30 4.91
N ARG A 77 22.75 -0.26 3.85
CA ARG A 77 23.89 -1.20 3.93
C ARG A 77 25.20 -0.49 4.26
N SER A 78 25.44 0.69 3.73
CA SER A 78 26.66 1.46 4.01
C SER A 78 26.66 2.06 5.41
N LEU A 79 25.47 2.32 5.99
CA LEU A 79 25.35 2.83 7.36
C LEU A 79 25.83 1.85 8.43
N ASP A 80 25.88 0.54 8.16
CA ASP A 80 26.47 -0.43 9.09
C ASP A 80 27.99 -0.24 9.26
N ALA A 81 28.65 0.33 8.24
CA ALA A 81 30.09 0.51 8.22
C ALA A 81 30.54 1.82 8.87
N ASP A 82 29.62 2.76 9.08
CA ASP A 82 29.92 4.07 9.66
C ASP A 82 29.67 4.07 11.17
N SER A 83 30.76 4.10 11.95
CA SER A 83 30.71 4.10 13.41
C SER A 83 30.08 5.36 14.04
N SER A 84 29.76 6.38 13.22
CA SER A 84 29.20 7.65 13.71
C SER A 84 27.68 7.63 13.92
N PHE A 85 26.96 6.66 13.37
CA PHE A 85 25.49 6.60 13.44
C PHE A 85 24.97 5.19 13.72
N ASP A 86 24.36 5.01 14.90
CA ASP A 86 23.77 3.73 15.29
C ASP A 86 22.39 3.52 14.62
N VAL A 87 22.35 2.68 13.60
CA VAL A 87 21.11 2.25 12.90
C VAL A 87 20.47 0.99 13.47
N SER A 88 20.99 0.44 14.58
CA SER A 88 20.51 -0.82 15.16
C SER A 88 19.01 -0.77 15.48
N CYS A 89 18.55 0.29 16.15
CA CYS A 89 17.13 0.46 16.50
C CYS A 89 16.23 0.50 15.25
N LEU A 90 16.65 1.20 14.18
CA LEU A 90 15.90 1.23 12.93
C LEU A 90 15.78 -0.17 12.32
N LYS A 91 16.88 -0.93 12.29
CA LYS A 91 16.92 -2.29 11.77
C LYS A 91 16.22 -3.30 12.67
N GLU A 92 16.13 -3.05 13.98
CA GLU A 92 15.38 -3.85 14.93
C GLU A 92 13.88 -3.65 14.76
N LEU A 93 13.45 -2.41 14.50
CA LEU A 93 12.03 -2.06 14.35
C LEU A 93 11.50 -2.27 12.93
N PHE A 94 12.32 -2.07 11.89
CA PHE A 94 11.88 -2.06 10.51
C PHE A 94 12.69 -3.00 9.62
N ASP A 95 12.00 -3.67 8.70
CA ASP A 95 12.60 -4.30 7.53
C ASP A 95 12.35 -3.42 6.31
N ILE A 96 13.42 -2.91 5.72
CA ILE A 96 13.38 -2.00 4.58
C ILE A 96 14.04 -2.69 3.40
N GLN A 97 13.26 -2.97 2.35
CA GLN A 97 13.73 -3.68 1.17
C GLN A 97 13.48 -2.84 -0.08
N LYS A 98 14.53 -2.63 -0.88
CA LYS A 98 14.41 -2.11 -2.24
C LYS A 98 14.38 -3.28 -3.21
N LEU A 99 13.35 -3.31 -4.05
CA LEU A 99 13.08 -4.37 -5.00
C LEU A 99 12.78 -3.76 -6.36
N ASP A 100 12.97 -4.55 -7.42
CA ASP A 100 12.54 -4.19 -8.76
C ASP A 100 11.33 -5.04 -9.16
N THR A 101 10.36 -4.42 -9.81
CA THR A 101 9.22 -5.10 -10.41
C THR A 101 9.20 -4.86 -11.92
N ALA A 102 9.06 -5.93 -12.69
CA ALA A 102 8.90 -5.86 -14.13
C ALA A 102 7.44 -5.64 -14.50
N VAL A 103 7.20 -4.91 -15.58
CA VAL A 103 5.89 -4.71 -16.19
C VAL A 103 6.01 -4.79 -17.71
N TYR A 104 5.12 -5.56 -18.32
CA TYR A 104 5.03 -5.69 -19.77
C TYR A 104 3.90 -4.79 -20.28
N GLN A 105 4.19 -4.00 -21.31
CA GLN A 105 3.30 -2.94 -21.79
C GLN A 105 3.15 -3.05 -23.29
N THR A 106 1.94 -2.80 -23.77
CA THR A 106 1.66 -2.62 -25.20
C THR A 106 2.34 -1.34 -25.70
N GLN A 107 2.50 -1.22 -27.03
CA GLN A 107 3.06 -0.01 -27.61
C GLN A 107 2.20 1.22 -27.29
N ILE A 108 0.87 1.06 -27.29
CA ILE A 108 -0.09 2.11 -26.94
C ILE A 108 0.16 2.66 -25.53
N LEU A 109 0.37 1.78 -24.54
CA LEU A 109 0.65 2.20 -23.16
C LEU A 109 2.02 2.87 -23.03
N LYS A 110 3.03 2.39 -23.76
CA LYS A 110 4.36 3.01 -23.79
C LYS A 110 4.30 4.43 -24.34
N ASP A 111 3.60 4.62 -25.45
CA ASP A 111 3.49 5.93 -26.10
C ASP A 111 2.68 6.92 -25.24
N ARG A 112 1.60 6.43 -24.61
CA ARG A 112 0.71 7.25 -23.78
C ARG A 112 1.33 7.67 -22.45
N TYR A 113 1.96 6.74 -21.72
CA TYR A 113 2.40 6.99 -20.34
C TYR A 113 3.90 7.02 -20.15
N LYS A 114 4.69 6.50 -21.10
CA LYS A 114 6.17 6.46 -21.04
C LYS A 114 6.71 5.87 -19.74
N ALA A 115 5.96 4.95 -19.13
CA ALA A 115 6.37 4.29 -17.89
C ALA A 115 7.50 3.28 -18.17
N PRO A 116 8.55 3.20 -17.34
CA PRO A 116 9.61 2.23 -17.53
C PRO A 116 9.12 0.79 -17.33
N SER A 117 9.70 -0.15 -18.09
CA SER A 117 9.38 -1.58 -18.01
C SER A 117 9.86 -2.23 -16.70
N VAL A 118 10.78 -1.60 -15.99
CA VAL A 118 11.25 -2.02 -14.66
C VAL A 118 11.08 -0.84 -13.72
N GLN A 119 10.43 -1.07 -12.58
CA GLN A 119 10.13 -0.03 -11.60
C GLN A 119 10.75 -0.42 -10.26
N ALA A 120 11.51 0.50 -9.68
CA ALA A 120 12.01 0.34 -8.32
C ALA A 120 10.87 0.60 -7.32
N VAL A 121 10.71 -0.32 -6.37
CA VAL A 121 9.79 -0.20 -5.25
C VAL A 121 10.53 -0.39 -3.94
N VAL A 122 10.10 0.30 -2.90
CA VAL A 122 10.62 0.12 -1.54
C VAL A 122 9.48 -0.35 -0.65
N SER A 123 9.69 -1.47 0.04
CA SER A 123 8.83 -1.89 1.14
C SER A 123 9.46 -1.49 2.46
N VAL A 124 8.63 -0.98 3.37
CA VAL A 124 8.98 -0.71 4.75
C VAL A 124 8.00 -1.48 5.62
N THR A 125 8.50 -2.48 6.33
CA THR A 125 7.70 -3.34 7.20
C THR A 125 8.05 -3.03 8.64
N ASN A 126 7.07 -2.63 9.44
CA ASN A 126 7.24 -2.55 10.89
C ASN A 126 7.19 -3.97 11.47
N LYS A 127 8.29 -4.42 12.10
CA LYS A 127 8.40 -5.79 12.62
C LYS A 127 7.61 -6.02 13.91
N LEU A 128 7.19 -4.95 14.59
CA LEU A 128 6.35 -5.03 15.79
C LEU A 128 4.86 -5.08 15.44
N THR A 129 4.39 -4.18 14.57
CA THR A 129 2.97 -4.12 14.17
C THR A 129 2.65 -5.04 13.00
N LEU A 130 3.67 -5.54 12.30
CA LEU A 130 3.58 -6.30 11.05
C LEU A 130 2.91 -5.53 9.90
N GLU A 131 2.75 -4.22 10.05
CA GLU A 131 2.24 -3.35 9.00
C GLU A 131 3.33 -3.08 7.96
N GLN A 132 2.93 -3.08 6.68
CA GLN A 132 3.83 -2.86 5.57
C GLN A 132 3.34 -1.70 4.71
N THR A 133 4.26 -0.79 4.37
CA THR A 133 4.01 0.31 3.44
C THR A 133 4.91 0.17 2.23
N TRP A 134 4.34 0.37 1.03
CA TRP A 134 5.07 0.32 -0.23
C TRP A 134 5.17 1.70 -0.88
N TYR A 135 6.34 1.96 -1.45
CA TYR A 135 6.65 3.19 -2.17
C TYR A 135 7.09 2.85 -3.59
N ASN A 136 6.50 3.52 -4.58
CA ASN A 136 6.92 3.44 -5.98
C ASN A 136 6.93 4.86 -6.58
N LYS A 137 8.10 5.34 -7.02
CA LYS A 137 8.24 6.70 -7.60
C LYS A 137 7.38 6.88 -8.85
N VAL A 138 7.30 5.86 -9.69
CA VAL A 138 6.58 5.89 -10.97
C VAL A 138 5.09 6.06 -10.73
N ARG A 139 4.56 5.48 -9.63
CA ARG A 139 3.15 5.59 -9.25
C ARG A 139 2.71 7.01 -8.88
N SER A 140 3.59 7.82 -8.32
CA SER A 140 3.30 9.24 -8.04
C SER A 140 3.06 10.06 -9.31
N GLY A 141 3.59 9.61 -10.46
CA GLY A 141 3.35 10.22 -11.76
C GLY A 141 2.06 9.76 -12.45
N LYS A 142 1.28 8.86 -11.83
CA LYS A 142 0.00 8.41 -12.41
C LYS A 142 -0.97 9.60 -12.48
N PRO A 143 -1.57 9.89 -13.66
CA PRO A 143 -2.60 10.93 -13.78
C PRO A 143 -3.73 10.68 -12.78
N GLN A 144 -3.94 11.64 -11.87
CA GLN A 144 -4.98 11.56 -10.85
C GLN A 144 -6.27 12.17 -11.43
N ASN A 145 -7.16 11.35 -11.97
CA ASN A 145 -8.44 11.79 -12.52
C ASN A 145 -9.57 11.68 -11.48
N PHE A 146 -9.30 11.98 -10.20
CA PHE A 146 -10.31 11.92 -9.14
C PHE A 146 -10.87 13.32 -8.86
N THR A 147 -11.63 13.84 -9.81
CA THR A 147 -12.54 14.98 -9.58
C THR A 147 -13.97 14.44 -9.52
N SER A 148 -14.27 13.64 -8.50
CA SER A 148 -15.64 13.18 -8.25
C SER A 148 -16.16 13.91 -7.02
N THR A 149 -17.12 14.80 -7.21
CA THR A 149 -17.86 15.44 -6.11
C THR A 149 -18.65 14.34 -5.38
N PRO A 150 -18.62 14.27 -4.03
CA PRO A 150 -19.41 13.29 -3.29
C PRO A 150 -20.90 13.59 -3.49
N GLY A 151 -21.57 12.87 -4.38
CA GLY A 151 -23.01 13.02 -4.63
C GLY A 151 -23.46 12.83 -6.07
N ASP A 152 -22.57 13.00 -7.07
CA ASP A 152 -22.95 12.90 -8.47
C ASP A 152 -22.82 11.48 -9.02
N SER A 153 -23.95 10.78 -8.93
CA SER A 153 -24.39 9.65 -9.77
C SER A 153 -23.58 8.35 -9.70
N CYS A 154 -24.30 7.28 -9.35
CA CYS A 154 -23.95 5.88 -9.62
C CYS A 154 -23.91 5.56 -11.14
N ALA A 155 -23.79 6.59 -11.99
CA ALA A 155 -23.84 6.47 -13.43
C ALA A 155 -22.45 6.14 -13.96
N ASP A 156 -22.40 5.22 -14.91
CA ASP A 156 -21.17 4.83 -15.58
C ASP A 156 -20.54 6.01 -16.35
N PRO A 157 -19.34 6.49 -15.98
CA PRO A 157 -18.69 7.60 -16.67
C PRO A 157 -18.11 7.21 -18.03
N THR A 158 -18.12 5.92 -18.38
CA THR A 158 -17.44 5.39 -19.56
C THR A 158 -18.34 5.20 -20.77
N ASP A 159 -19.59 5.66 -20.72
CA ASP A 159 -20.56 5.54 -21.82
C ASP A 159 -20.84 4.07 -22.18
N GLY A 160 -21.24 3.28 -21.19
CA GLY A 160 -21.54 1.85 -21.36
C GLY A 160 -20.32 1.00 -21.71
N GLY A 161 -19.11 1.45 -21.33
CA GLY A 161 -17.85 0.77 -21.61
C GLY A 161 -17.09 1.27 -22.83
N ALA A 162 -17.68 2.15 -23.66
CA ALA A 162 -17.04 2.65 -24.88
C ALA A 162 -15.71 3.39 -24.61
N ARG A 163 -15.56 4.01 -23.44
CA ARG A 163 -14.33 4.70 -22.98
C ARG A 163 -13.63 3.98 -21.83
N CYS A 164 -13.95 2.70 -21.62
CA CYS A 164 -13.41 1.93 -20.50
C CYS A 164 -12.10 1.25 -20.90
N ASP A 165 -11.00 1.59 -20.21
CA ASP A 165 -9.69 0.95 -20.41
C ASP A 165 -9.73 -0.57 -20.16
N PHE A 166 -10.68 -1.06 -19.36
CA PHE A 166 -10.84 -2.49 -19.07
C PHE A 166 -11.64 -3.24 -20.14
N CYS A 167 -12.48 -2.56 -20.93
CA CYS A 167 -13.18 -3.19 -22.05
C CYS A 167 -12.20 -3.53 -23.18
N ASP A 168 -11.19 -2.68 -23.44
CA ASP A 168 -10.06 -2.98 -24.33
C ASP A 168 -8.82 -3.41 -23.52
N TRP A 169 -8.99 -4.44 -22.70
CA TRP A 169 -7.96 -4.90 -21.78
C TRP A 169 -6.67 -5.32 -22.49
N TRP A 170 -6.74 -5.85 -23.72
CA TRP A 170 -5.56 -6.30 -24.46
C TRP A 170 -4.60 -5.13 -24.72
N ASN A 171 -5.14 -3.99 -25.15
CA ASN A 171 -4.35 -2.83 -25.52
C ASN A 171 -4.10 -1.86 -24.37
N LEU A 172 -5.07 -1.71 -23.46
CA LEU A 172 -5.11 -0.65 -22.46
C LEU A 172 -4.80 -1.12 -21.03
N THR A 173 -4.45 -2.40 -20.83
CA THR A 173 -3.88 -2.89 -19.57
C THR A 173 -2.48 -3.46 -19.76
N ALA A 174 -1.66 -3.42 -18.71
CA ALA A 174 -0.34 -4.04 -18.73
C ALA A 174 -0.43 -5.54 -18.42
N ASP A 175 0.67 -6.24 -18.61
CA ASP A 175 0.86 -7.64 -18.23
C ASP A 175 1.98 -7.77 -17.16
N ASP A 176 1.90 -8.83 -16.36
CA ASP A 176 2.92 -9.21 -15.38
C ASP A 176 3.96 -10.13 -16.03
N ALA A 177 5.12 -10.31 -15.38
CA ALA A 177 6.19 -11.17 -15.92
C ALA A 177 5.85 -12.67 -15.98
N ILE A 178 4.70 -13.06 -15.46
CA ILE A 178 4.15 -14.42 -15.52
C ILE A 178 3.11 -14.60 -16.64
N GLY A 179 2.84 -13.53 -17.40
CA GLY A 179 1.84 -13.51 -18.46
C GLY A 179 0.42 -13.44 -17.94
N ARG A 180 -0.53 -13.37 -18.89
CA ARG A 180 -1.96 -13.39 -18.62
C ARG A 180 -2.50 -14.81 -18.42
N VAL A 181 -3.53 -14.91 -17.61
CA VAL A 181 -4.46 -16.02 -17.52
C VAL A 181 -5.78 -15.51 -18.09
N GLU A 182 -6.27 -16.17 -19.12
CA GLU A 182 -7.54 -15.83 -19.75
C GLU A 182 -8.53 -16.99 -19.57
N ARG A 183 -9.77 -16.63 -19.24
CA ARG A 183 -10.94 -17.52 -19.15
C ARG A 183 -12.07 -16.94 -19.98
N ASP A 184 -13.21 -17.60 -20.03
CA ASP A 184 -14.32 -17.19 -20.89
C ASP A 184 -14.89 -15.84 -20.45
N HIS A 185 -14.98 -15.61 -19.14
CA HIS A 185 -15.60 -14.39 -18.59
C HIS A 185 -14.63 -13.35 -18.02
N CYS A 186 -13.36 -13.71 -17.83
CA CYS A 186 -12.38 -12.81 -17.22
C CYS A 186 -10.96 -13.04 -17.72
N VAL A 187 -10.11 -12.05 -17.46
CA VAL A 187 -8.69 -12.10 -17.81
C VAL A 187 -7.87 -11.44 -16.71
N SER A 188 -6.72 -12.03 -16.39
CA SER A 188 -5.75 -11.36 -15.53
C SER A 188 -5.03 -10.28 -16.32
N ALA A 189 -4.78 -9.17 -15.65
CA ALA A 189 -3.99 -8.08 -16.17
C ALA A 189 -3.08 -7.56 -15.06
N SER A 190 -2.36 -6.48 -15.35
CA SER A 190 -1.39 -5.89 -14.47
C SER A 190 -1.55 -4.37 -14.50
N ASN A 191 -1.37 -3.76 -13.32
CA ASN A 191 -1.35 -2.31 -13.23
C ASN A 191 -0.05 -1.81 -13.85
N LEU A 192 -0.16 -0.87 -14.79
CA LEU A 192 0.99 -0.21 -15.40
C LEU A 192 1.92 0.42 -14.36
N PHE A 193 1.32 1.11 -13.38
CA PHE A 193 2.01 1.73 -12.25
C PHE A 193 1.92 0.80 -11.03
N LYS A 194 2.96 0.00 -10.79
CA LYS A 194 2.95 -1.07 -9.79
C LYS A 194 2.87 -0.52 -8.37
N TYR A 195 2.22 -1.26 -7.47
CA TYR A 195 2.17 -0.91 -6.05
C TYR A 195 3.30 -1.60 -5.27
N CYS A 196 3.46 -2.90 -5.49
CA CYS A 196 4.44 -3.75 -4.82
C CYS A 196 5.22 -4.61 -5.81
N ALA A 197 6.22 -5.33 -5.30
CA ALA A 197 7.00 -6.35 -6.00
C ALA A 197 6.83 -7.72 -5.32
N PRO A 198 7.07 -8.84 -6.03
CA PRO A 198 7.41 -8.92 -7.46
C PRO A 198 6.20 -8.87 -8.40
N TYR A 199 4.98 -9.12 -7.89
CA TYR A 199 3.76 -9.22 -8.70
C TYR A 199 2.62 -8.38 -8.12
N HIS A 200 1.85 -7.77 -9.01
CA HIS A 200 0.68 -6.96 -8.66
C HIS A 200 -0.30 -6.99 -9.83
N GLY A 201 -1.12 -8.03 -9.83
CA GLY A 201 -2.13 -8.28 -10.84
C GLY A 201 -3.45 -7.58 -10.55
N LEU A 202 -4.32 -7.60 -11.55
CA LEU A 202 -5.74 -7.31 -11.44
C LEU A 202 -6.52 -8.37 -12.21
N LEU A 203 -7.78 -8.56 -11.85
CA LEU A 203 -8.73 -9.35 -12.63
C LEU A 203 -9.69 -8.39 -13.33
N VAL A 204 -9.81 -8.58 -14.64
CA VAL A 204 -10.68 -7.79 -15.51
C VAL A 204 -11.82 -8.68 -15.96
N PHE A 205 -13.04 -8.21 -15.76
CA PHE A 205 -14.23 -8.80 -16.35
C PHE A 205 -14.26 -8.50 -17.85
N LYS A 206 -14.62 -9.48 -18.67
CA LYS A 206 -14.86 -9.24 -20.10
C LYS A 206 -16.20 -8.53 -20.34
N ARG A 207 -17.08 -8.51 -19.33
CA ARG A 207 -18.28 -7.67 -19.28
C ARG A 207 -17.95 -6.32 -18.63
N HIS A 208 -18.64 -5.27 -19.08
CA HIS A 208 -18.41 -3.92 -18.60
C HIS A 208 -18.95 -3.67 -17.18
N ASP A 209 -20.16 -4.12 -16.89
CA ASP A 209 -20.75 -4.01 -15.55
C ASP A 209 -20.15 -5.09 -14.62
N PRO A 210 -19.35 -4.73 -13.60
CA PRO A 210 -18.74 -5.70 -12.70
C PRO A 210 -19.73 -6.28 -11.69
N LEU A 211 -20.92 -5.70 -11.55
CA LEU A 211 -21.97 -6.20 -10.65
C LEU A 211 -22.94 -7.15 -11.36
N ASP A 212 -22.90 -7.22 -12.70
CA ASP A 212 -23.63 -8.19 -13.50
C ASP A 212 -22.83 -9.51 -13.61
N PHE A 213 -22.82 -10.29 -12.54
CA PHE A 213 -22.18 -11.62 -12.52
C PHE A 213 -23.15 -12.71 -12.08
N ASP A 214 -22.92 -13.90 -12.63
CA ASP A 214 -23.59 -15.15 -12.25
C ASP A 214 -22.58 -16.13 -11.62
N GLU A 215 -23.05 -17.33 -11.29
CA GLU A 215 -22.24 -18.37 -10.68
C GLU A 215 -21.09 -18.84 -11.59
N GLU A 216 -21.33 -18.91 -12.91
CA GLU A 216 -20.31 -19.30 -13.89
C GLU A 216 -19.18 -18.27 -13.96
N LEU A 217 -19.52 -16.98 -14.03
CA LEU A 217 -18.55 -15.89 -14.01
C LEU A 217 -17.73 -15.90 -12.71
N LEU A 218 -18.39 -16.12 -11.57
CA LEU A 218 -17.71 -16.20 -10.27
C LEU A 218 -16.73 -17.38 -10.21
N ALA A 219 -17.13 -18.55 -10.71
CA ALA A 219 -16.26 -19.72 -10.80
C ALA A 219 -15.04 -19.46 -11.69
N ASP A 220 -15.24 -18.77 -12.82
CA ASP A 220 -14.18 -18.35 -13.73
C ASP A 220 -13.20 -17.38 -13.06
N LEU A 221 -13.70 -16.39 -12.31
CA LEU A 221 -12.86 -15.46 -11.56
C LEU A 221 -11.98 -16.18 -10.55
N MET A 222 -12.55 -17.10 -9.76
CA MET A 222 -11.80 -17.86 -8.76
C MET A 222 -10.74 -18.74 -9.42
N SER A 223 -11.10 -19.39 -10.54
CA SER A 223 -10.19 -20.24 -11.31
C SER A 223 -9.06 -19.45 -11.96
N CYS A 224 -9.37 -18.27 -12.50
CA CYS A 224 -8.39 -17.34 -13.07
C CYS A 224 -7.43 -16.83 -11.99
N THR A 225 -7.97 -16.41 -10.84
CA THR A 225 -7.20 -15.96 -9.68
C THR A 225 -6.26 -17.04 -9.17
N SER A 226 -6.78 -18.26 -8.95
CA SER A 226 -6.01 -19.39 -8.44
C SER A 226 -4.83 -19.72 -9.35
N GLU A 227 -5.08 -19.80 -10.66
CA GLU A 227 -4.03 -20.07 -11.64
C GLU A 227 -3.00 -18.93 -11.70
N TRP A 228 -3.44 -17.67 -11.63
CA TRP A 228 -2.52 -16.52 -11.61
C TRP A 228 -1.62 -16.53 -10.35
N VAL A 229 -2.20 -16.76 -9.17
CA VAL A 229 -1.46 -16.87 -7.90
C VAL A 229 -0.48 -18.02 -7.94
N ARG A 230 -0.88 -19.17 -8.49
CA ARG A 230 -0.01 -20.34 -8.65
C ARG A 230 1.18 -20.02 -9.54
N ARG A 231 0.98 -19.37 -10.69
CA ARG A 231 2.06 -18.93 -11.59
C ARG A 231 3.00 -17.94 -10.90
N ALA A 232 2.45 -16.98 -10.16
CA ALA A 232 3.22 -16.02 -9.38
C ALA A 232 4.08 -16.71 -8.31
N ALA A 233 3.52 -17.64 -7.55
CA ALA A 233 4.22 -18.39 -6.52
C ALA A 233 5.38 -19.21 -7.11
N VAL A 234 5.11 -19.98 -8.17
CA VAL A 234 6.15 -20.78 -8.86
C VAL A 234 7.29 -19.89 -9.36
N LYS A 235 6.97 -18.75 -9.98
CA LYS A 235 7.99 -17.84 -10.52
C LYS A 235 8.78 -17.11 -9.43
N ALA A 236 8.17 -16.84 -8.28
CA ALA A 236 8.85 -16.31 -7.09
C ALA A 236 9.69 -17.34 -6.32
N GLY A 237 9.65 -18.63 -6.71
CA GLY A 237 10.32 -19.71 -5.99
C GLY A 237 9.56 -20.24 -4.77
N GLY A 238 8.28 -19.89 -4.63
CA GLY A 238 7.36 -20.46 -3.64
C GLY A 238 6.84 -21.84 -4.05
N ARG A 239 6.40 -22.64 -3.08
CA ARG A 239 5.69 -23.90 -3.35
C ARG A 239 4.24 -23.58 -3.75
N ALA A 240 3.79 -24.17 -4.86
CA ALA A 240 2.43 -24.08 -5.38
C ALA A 240 1.42 -24.80 -4.48
#